data_AF-A0A6L6GCN9-F1
#
_entry.id   AF-A0A6L6GCN9-F1
#
_cell.length_a   1.000
_cell.length_b   1.000
_cell.length_c   1.000
_cell.angle_alpha   90.00
_cell.angle_beta   90.00
_cell.angle_gamma   90.00
#
_symmetry.space_group_name_H-M   'P 1'
#
loop_
_entity.id
_entity.type
_entity.pdbx_description
1 polymer ?
#
loop_
_entity_poly.entity_id
_entity_poly.type
_entity_poly.pdbx_seq_one_letter_code
_entity_poly.pdbx_strand_id
1 'polypeptide(L)'
;MNILIVGNGFDLSHFLPTKYDHFMIAMDAIENWDTAKGEMGFDDLFINDYWYKNDKTGEEEQNKFFQHTKAMYKTEEIKIFVDEVEKLQNQLEENVWYQYFSEHVREVRTWIDFELKIKEALEIVCEYMVNLERFLKNKNSLDGVISSFKNNRDGEYFLSQKYIRILQLLSLLDVKYQKYSGGGSPYLDEIVEVEYIEDWQFSTETINEVFVQTMKGFDIYNYKEVTSFLRKLLVDFSKLFNDYLKLFDNISFRQKLKNPIANIERVYSFNYTSTYPKNYDETVESYFLHGKLSTENKLVLGVSDLDSDLLHKFNLWGFTKYHQKLFFDTDYQFIDEYIPKKLEIIQNVELTKAHRLSECATSSRSVAWIKSGIQRAIEDNSLDLNFYIWGHSLDESDRGYIEELFSFNEPYDQQVRIVVYHFNDEAKYDLLANLINILTKEKVEKWMKKDWLKFEPNPDIAKLNIIAPAALPKVQR
;
A
#
# COMPACT_ATOMS: atom_id res chain seq x y z
N MET A 1 -19.85 0.34 23.25
CA MET A 1 -18.79 -0.62 22.88
C MET A 1 -17.61 0.12 22.28
N ASN A 2 -16.38 -0.24 22.63
CA ASN A 2 -15.16 0.37 22.06
C ASN A 2 -14.54 -0.51 20.98
N ILE A 3 -14.40 0.04 19.77
CA ILE A 3 -13.91 -0.65 18.58
C ILE A 3 -12.65 0.08 18.09
N LEU A 4 -11.57 -0.66 17.89
CA LEU A 4 -10.33 -0.14 17.33
C LEU A 4 -10.22 -0.49 15.85
N ILE A 5 -9.88 0.48 15.02
CA ILE A 5 -9.56 0.31 13.61
C ILE A 5 -8.08 0.66 13.43
N VAL A 6 -7.27 -0.27 12.96
CA VAL A 6 -5.82 -0.07 12.80
C VAL A 6 -5.39 -0.16 11.34
N GLY A 7 -4.44 0.69 10.95
CA GLY A 7 -3.71 0.62 9.68
C GLY A 7 -2.19 0.68 9.90
N ASN A 8 -1.38 0.78 8.84
CA ASN A 8 0.06 0.49 8.93
C ASN A 8 0.78 1.44 9.92
N GLY A 9 0.28 2.67 10.06
CA GLY A 9 0.75 3.62 11.05
C GLY A 9 0.64 3.13 12.50
N PHE A 10 -0.20 2.14 12.79
CA PHE A 10 -0.28 1.47 14.09
C PHE A 10 1.00 0.66 14.33
N ASP A 11 1.39 -0.21 13.39
CA ASP A 11 2.63 -0.99 13.47
C ASP A 11 3.86 -0.09 13.63
N LEU A 12 3.88 1.02 12.88
CA LEU A 12 4.94 2.02 12.95
C LEU A 12 4.98 2.78 14.28
N SER A 13 3.82 3.05 14.87
CA SER A 13 3.73 3.62 16.23
C SER A 13 4.23 2.62 17.30
N HIS A 14 4.27 1.34 16.96
CA HIS A 14 4.86 0.26 17.76
C HIS A 14 6.27 -0.12 17.28
N PHE A 15 6.90 0.70 16.44
CA PHE A 15 8.27 0.51 15.94
C PHE A 15 8.51 -0.83 15.24
N LEU A 16 7.48 -1.43 14.63
CA LEU A 16 7.60 -2.61 13.80
C LEU A 16 7.92 -2.19 12.35
N PRO A 17 8.96 -2.72 11.70
CA PRO A 17 9.42 -2.22 10.40
C PRO A 17 8.54 -2.72 9.24
N THR A 18 7.35 -2.13 9.08
CA THR A 18 6.33 -2.58 8.11
C THR A 18 6.04 -1.58 6.99
N LYS A 19 6.83 -0.50 6.88
CA LYS A 19 6.78 0.38 5.69
C LYS A 19 7.28 -0.36 4.46
N TYR A 20 6.77 0.03 3.30
CA TYR A 20 7.32 -0.39 2.02
C TYR A 20 8.80 -0.02 1.90
N ASP A 21 9.22 1.14 2.40
CA ASP A 21 10.65 1.51 2.43
C ASP A 21 11.48 0.51 3.23
N HIS A 22 11.01 0.09 4.41
CA HIS A 22 11.71 -0.92 5.22
C HIS A 22 11.83 -2.26 4.48
N PHE A 23 10.76 -2.66 3.79
CA PHE A 23 10.78 -3.85 2.95
C PHE A 23 11.82 -3.73 1.83
N MET A 24 11.84 -2.61 1.09
CA MET A 24 12.80 -2.41 0.01
C MET A 24 14.25 -2.36 0.50
N ILE A 25 14.52 -1.72 1.64
CA ILE A 25 15.84 -1.73 2.29
C ILE A 25 16.28 -3.15 2.63
N ALA A 26 15.38 -3.95 3.22
CA ALA A 26 15.68 -5.33 3.58
C ALA A 26 15.91 -6.21 2.34
N MET A 27 15.12 -6.04 1.28
CA MET A 27 15.32 -6.79 0.03
C MET A 27 16.63 -6.42 -0.66
N ASP A 28 17.00 -5.14 -0.68
CA ASP A 28 18.30 -4.69 -1.20
C ASP A 28 19.47 -5.26 -0.38
N ALA A 29 19.34 -5.32 0.95
CA ALA A 29 20.34 -5.95 1.80
C ALA A 29 20.49 -7.45 1.52
N ILE A 30 19.38 -8.16 1.24
CA ILE A 30 19.38 -9.59 0.89
C ILE A 30 19.98 -9.81 -0.51
N GLU A 31 19.56 -9.01 -1.50
CA GLU A 31 20.08 -9.06 -2.88
C GLU A 31 21.60 -8.93 -2.90
N ASN A 32 22.16 -8.05 -2.06
CA ASN A 32 23.59 -7.77 -1.98
C ASN A 32 24.34 -8.55 -0.88
N TRP A 33 23.71 -9.52 -0.22
CA TRP A 33 24.35 -10.29 0.85
C TRP A 33 25.40 -11.27 0.30
N ASP A 34 26.59 -11.21 0.89
CA ASP A 34 27.64 -12.20 0.65
C ASP A 34 27.37 -13.43 1.52
N THR A 35 26.87 -14.50 0.89
CA THR A 35 26.51 -15.77 1.56
C THR A 35 27.69 -16.42 2.27
N ALA A 36 28.95 -16.07 1.93
CA ALA A 36 30.13 -16.53 2.66
C ALA A 36 30.19 -16.00 4.11
N LYS A 37 29.47 -14.92 4.43
CA LYS A 37 29.35 -14.38 5.79
C LYS A 37 28.42 -15.21 6.69
N GLY A 38 27.62 -16.11 6.11
CA GLY A 38 26.69 -16.98 6.82
C GLY A 38 25.25 -16.44 6.83
N GLU A 39 24.50 -16.85 7.85
CA GLU A 39 23.09 -16.47 8.07
C GLU A 39 22.94 -14.95 8.24
N MET A 40 21.84 -14.39 7.75
CA MET A 40 21.51 -12.97 7.97
C MET A 40 20.66 -12.80 9.23
N GLY A 41 21.04 -11.84 10.08
CA GLY A 41 20.24 -11.39 11.22
C GLY A 41 19.53 -10.07 10.97
N PHE A 42 18.78 -9.59 11.97
CA PHE A 42 18.09 -8.29 11.91
C PHE A 42 19.03 -7.11 11.63
N ASP A 43 20.23 -7.12 12.21
CA ASP A 43 21.21 -6.04 11.99
C ASP A 43 21.63 -6.00 10.52
N ASP A 44 21.88 -7.14 9.90
CA ASP A 44 22.31 -7.23 8.49
C ASP A 44 21.27 -6.67 7.51
N LEU A 45 19.97 -6.77 7.85
CA LEU A 45 18.88 -6.23 7.02
C LEU A 45 18.82 -4.69 7.02
N PHE A 46 19.26 -4.02 8.09
CA PHE A 46 18.99 -2.60 8.29
C PHE A 46 20.21 -1.76 8.70
N ILE A 47 21.41 -2.34 8.78
CA ILE A 47 22.60 -1.66 9.31
C ILE A 47 22.94 -0.37 8.56
N ASN A 48 22.63 -0.30 7.26
CA ASN A 48 22.86 0.88 6.42
C ASN A 48 21.95 2.05 6.80
N ASP A 49 20.81 1.77 7.45
CA ASP A 49 19.79 2.73 7.85
C ASP A 49 19.82 3.08 9.35
N TYR A 50 20.81 2.56 10.08
CA TYR A 50 20.98 2.81 11.51
C TYR A 50 21.57 4.17 11.83
N TRP A 51 22.33 4.75 10.91
CA TRP A 51 23.06 5.99 11.12
C TRP A 51 22.78 6.97 10.00
N TYR A 52 22.30 8.14 10.37
CA TYR A 52 22.13 9.26 9.46
C TYR A 52 23.26 10.24 9.66
N LYS A 53 23.81 10.74 8.55
CA LYS A 53 24.79 11.82 8.58
C LYS A 53 24.10 13.10 8.13
N ASN A 54 24.19 14.14 8.94
CA ASN A 54 23.70 15.47 8.56
C ASN A 54 24.61 16.06 7.47
N ASP A 55 24.07 16.32 6.29
CA ASP A 55 24.84 16.85 5.16
C ASP A 55 25.46 18.23 5.42
N LYS A 56 24.91 19.01 6.35
CA LYS A 56 25.37 20.36 6.67
C LYS A 56 26.37 20.40 7.80
N THR A 57 26.13 19.65 8.88
CA THR A 57 26.99 19.66 10.08
C THR A 57 28.02 18.53 10.09
N GLY A 58 27.78 17.48 9.30
CA GLY A 58 28.58 16.25 9.30
C GLY A 58 28.37 15.37 10.52
N GLU A 59 27.50 15.76 11.45
CA GLU A 59 27.18 15.00 12.66
C GLU A 59 26.39 13.74 12.29
N GLU A 60 26.66 12.68 13.03
CA GLU A 60 25.97 11.40 12.86
C GLU A 60 24.99 11.17 13.99
N GLU A 61 23.75 10.83 13.65
CA GLU A 61 22.70 10.50 14.60
C GLU A 61 22.20 9.08 14.36
N GLN A 62 21.86 8.38 15.43
CA GLN A 62 21.25 7.06 15.34
C GLN A 62 19.78 7.18 14.96
N ASN A 63 19.33 6.24 14.13
CA ASN A 63 17.94 6.13 13.74
C ASN A 63 17.06 5.73 14.94
N LYS A 64 16.32 6.70 15.47
CA LYS A 64 15.43 6.51 16.62
C LYS A 64 14.41 5.39 16.40
N PHE A 65 13.96 5.15 15.17
CA PHE A 65 13.01 4.08 14.89
C PHE A 65 13.60 2.72 15.25
N PHE A 66 14.74 2.37 14.66
CA PHE A 66 15.41 1.09 14.93
C PHE A 66 15.96 0.98 16.36
N GLN A 67 16.36 2.10 16.99
CA GLN A 67 16.71 2.10 18.41
C GLN A 67 15.56 1.58 19.28
N HIS A 68 14.33 2.01 18.99
CA HIS A 68 13.14 1.55 19.72
C HIS A 68 12.71 0.15 19.26
N THR A 69 12.86 -0.20 17.97
CA THR A 69 12.63 -1.57 17.50
C THR A 69 13.48 -2.56 18.29
N LYS A 70 14.80 -2.36 18.42
CA LYS A 70 15.66 -3.27 19.19
C LYS A 70 15.36 -3.27 20.69
N ALA A 71 14.89 -2.15 21.24
CA ALA A 71 14.48 -2.05 22.63
C ALA A 71 13.15 -2.76 22.93
N MET A 72 12.22 -2.77 21.97
CA MET A 72 10.89 -3.38 22.12
C MET A 72 10.87 -4.87 21.81
N TYR A 73 11.64 -5.29 20.80
CA TYR A 73 11.55 -6.64 20.23
C TYR A 73 12.86 -7.42 20.40
N LYS A 74 12.73 -8.74 20.53
CA LYS A 74 13.86 -9.68 20.50
C LYS A 74 14.33 -9.90 19.06
N THR A 75 14.97 -8.88 18.51
CA THR A 75 15.48 -8.87 17.12
C THR A 75 16.51 -9.97 16.84
N GLU A 76 17.15 -10.52 17.88
CA GLU A 76 18.01 -11.71 17.82
C GLU A 76 17.29 -13.00 17.38
N GLU A 77 15.96 -13.02 17.38
CA GLU A 77 15.15 -14.15 16.90
C GLU A 77 15.04 -14.19 15.36
N ILE A 78 15.32 -13.07 14.68
CA ILE A 78 15.30 -13.01 13.22
C ILE A 78 16.59 -13.61 12.68
N LYS A 79 16.44 -14.70 11.93
CA LYS A 79 17.51 -15.37 11.20
C LYS A 79 17.00 -15.83 9.84
N ILE A 80 17.76 -15.56 8.79
CA ILE A 80 17.51 -16.06 7.45
C ILE A 80 18.68 -16.96 7.09
N PHE A 81 18.40 -18.24 6.85
CA PHE A 81 19.44 -19.22 6.57
C PHE A 81 20.05 -19.01 5.18
N VAL A 82 21.28 -19.47 4.96
CA VAL A 82 22.03 -19.22 3.71
C VAL A 82 21.27 -19.71 2.47
N ASP A 83 20.65 -20.88 2.54
CA ASP A 83 19.82 -21.44 1.47
C ASP A 83 18.55 -20.62 1.21
N GLU A 84 17.97 -20.01 2.25
CA GLU A 84 16.86 -19.07 2.10
C GLU A 84 17.31 -17.76 1.46
N VAL A 85 18.50 -17.24 1.82
CA VAL A 85 19.08 -16.05 1.21
C VAL A 85 19.32 -16.28 -0.28
N GLU A 86 19.99 -17.37 -0.67
CA GLU A 86 20.24 -17.70 -2.08
C GLU A 86 18.93 -17.82 -2.87
N LYS A 87 17.90 -18.43 -2.28
CA LYS A 87 16.57 -18.51 -2.90
C LYS A 87 15.95 -17.12 -3.09
N LEU A 88 16.01 -16.26 -2.07
CA LEU A 88 15.47 -14.91 -2.15
C LEU A 88 16.22 -14.07 -3.18
N GLN A 89 17.55 -14.18 -3.28
CA GLN A 89 18.37 -13.52 -4.30
C GLN A 89 17.87 -13.85 -5.71
N ASN A 90 17.69 -15.13 -6.02
CA ASN A 90 17.14 -15.55 -7.31
C ASN A 90 15.72 -15.00 -7.55
N GLN A 91 14.86 -15.02 -6.53
CA GLN A 91 13.50 -14.50 -6.64
C GLN A 91 13.46 -12.98 -6.88
N LEU A 92 14.40 -12.24 -6.29
CA LEU A 92 14.52 -10.78 -6.47
C LEU A 92 15.04 -10.46 -7.87
N GLU A 93 16.06 -11.18 -8.35
CA GLU A 93 16.62 -11.01 -9.69
C GLU A 93 15.56 -11.25 -10.79
N GLU A 94 14.78 -12.33 -10.67
CA GLU A 94 13.75 -12.70 -11.66
C GLU A 94 12.48 -11.83 -11.60
N ASN A 95 12.25 -11.10 -10.50
CA ASN A 95 10.99 -10.37 -10.30
C ASN A 95 11.04 -8.95 -10.87
N VAL A 96 10.40 -8.77 -12.04
CA VAL A 96 10.36 -7.49 -12.75
C VAL A 96 9.75 -6.32 -11.95
N TRP A 97 8.82 -6.60 -11.03
CA TRP A 97 8.25 -5.55 -10.19
C TRP A 97 9.23 -5.11 -9.12
N TYR A 98 9.93 -6.04 -8.47
CA TYR A 98 11.01 -5.69 -7.56
C TYR A 98 12.09 -4.86 -8.28
N GLN A 99 12.52 -5.27 -9.48
CA GLN A 99 13.51 -4.51 -10.25
C GLN A 99 13.02 -3.09 -10.59
N TYR A 100 11.75 -2.97 -11.01
CA TYR A 100 11.12 -1.68 -11.27
C TYR A 100 11.06 -0.77 -10.02
N PHE A 101 10.70 -1.32 -8.86
CA PHE A 101 10.62 -0.56 -7.62
C PHE A 101 12.00 -0.23 -7.05
N SER A 102 12.95 -1.16 -7.13
CA SER A 102 14.33 -0.99 -6.65
C SER A 102 15.02 0.16 -7.38
N GLU A 103 14.82 0.27 -8.70
CA GLU A 103 15.29 1.42 -9.48
C GLU A 103 14.75 2.75 -8.91
N HIS A 104 13.43 2.82 -8.67
CA HIS A 104 12.81 4.04 -8.14
C HIS A 104 13.40 4.43 -6.78
N VAL A 105 13.56 3.46 -5.87
CA VAL A 105 14.11 3.70 -4.53
C VAL A 105 15.58 4.15 -4.61
N ARG A 106 16.39 3.55 -5.49
CA ARG A 106 17.80 3.90 -5.67
C ARG A 106 17.99 5.29 -6.29
N GLU A 107 17.19 5.64 -7.30
CA GLU A 107 17.32 6.90 -8.04
C GLU A 107 16.70 8.10 -7.32
N VAL A 108 15.48 7.94 -6.79
CA VAL A 108 14.70 9.06 -6.26
C VAL A 108 14.95 9.24 -4.76
N ARG A 109 15.36 8.17 -4.04
CA ARG A 109 15.61 8.16 -2.58
C ARG A 109 14.44 8.74 -1.77
N THR A 110 13.23 8.58 -2.26
CA THR A 110 11.98 8.98 -1.60
C THR A 110 11.18 7.75 -1.17
N TRP A 111 10.16 7.98 -0.34
CA TRP A 111 9.16 6.97 -0.03
C TRP A 111 8.58 6.31 -1.29
N ILE A 112 8.26 5.03 -1.23
CA ILE A 112 7.58 4.34 -2.33
C ILE A 112 6.11 4.10 -2.01
N ASP A 113 5.25 4.47 -2.95
CA ASP A 113 3.85 4.08 -3.01
C ASP A 113 3.72 3.05 -4.13
N PHE A 114 3.65 1.76 -3.76
CA PHE A 114 3.61 0.67 -4.73
C PHE A 114 2.38 0.77 -5.62
N GLU A 115 1.22 1.08 -5.06
CA GLU A 115 -0.03 1.20 -5.81
C GLU A 115 0.06 2.30 -6.88
N LEU A 116 0.60 3.47 -6.54
CA LEU A 116 0.82 4.53 -7.51
C LEU A 116 1.81 4.11 -8.60
N LYS A 117 2.93 3.48 -8.22
CA LYS A 117 3.95 3.03 -9.16
C LYS A 117 3.47 1.91 -10.09
N ILE A 118 2.68 0.97 -9.58
CA ILE A 118 2.01 -0.05 -10.40
C ILE A 118 1.09 0.63 -11.41
N LYS A 119 0.30 1.62 -10.98
CA LYS A 119 -0.58 2.36 -11.89
C LYS A 119 0.20 3.07 -13.00
N GLU A 120 1.22 3.85 -12.66
CA GLU A 120 2.07 4.56 -13.63
C GLU A 120 2.70 3.60 -14.64
N ALA A 121 3.20 2.45 -14.17
CA ALA A 121 3.79 1.42 -15.00
C ALA A 121 2.77 0.80 -15.96
N LEU A 122 1.58 0.43 -15.46
CA LEU A 122 0.51 -0.16 -16.27
C LEU A 122 -0.01 0.80 -17.34
N GLU A 123 -0.12 2.09 -17.03
CA GLU A 123 -0.51 3.11 -18.01
C GLU A 123 0.49 3.17 -19.18
N ILE A 124 1.80 3.14 -18.89
CA ILE A 124 2.86 3.09 -19.91
C ILE A 124 2.79 1.80 -20.74
N VAL A 125 2.61 0.65 -20.09
CA VAL A 125 2.46 -0.64 -20.77
C VAL A 125 1.22 -0.61 -21.69
N CYS A 126 0.09 -0.08 -21.23
CA CYS A 126 -1.11 0.07 -22.03
C CYS A 126 -0.89 0.96 -23.25
N GLU A 127 -0.30 2.15 -23.08
CA GLU A 127 -0.01 3.04 -24.19
C GLU A 127 0.93 2.42 -25.20
N TYR A 128 1.96 1.72 -24.73
CA TYR A 128 2.86 0.94 -25.56
C TYR A 128 2.08 -0.08 -26.41
N MET A 129 1.25 -0.90 -25.77
CA MET A 129 0.43 -1.92 -26.44
C MET A 129 -0.56 -1.32 -27.45
N VAL A 130 -1.23 -0.22 -27.12
CA VAL A 130 -2.15 0.48 -28.04
C VAL A 130 -1.42 0.96 -29.29
N ASN A 131 -0.24 1.56 -29.11
CA ASN A 131 0.51 2.10 -30.22
C ASN A 131 1.15 1.00 -31.08
N LEU A 132 1.58 -0.10 -30.47
CA LEU A 132 2.08 -1.28 -31.18
C LEU A 132 0.98 -1.89 -32.07
N GLU A 133 -0.26 -1.99 -31.56
CA GLU A 133 -1.41 -2.45 -32.34
C GLU A 133 -1.67 -1.55 -33.56
N ARG A 134 -1.54 -0.23 -33.41
CA ARG A 134 -1.67 0.73 -34.53
C ARG A 134 -0.57 0.56 -35.56
N PHE A 135 0.66 0.29 -35.13
CA PHE A 135 1.79 0.03 -36.01
C PHE A 135 1.59 -1.25 -36.84
N LEU A 136 1.20 -2.34 -36.17
CA LEU A 136 0.93 -3.65 -36.81
C LEU A 136 -0.22 -3.62 -37.84
N LYS A 137 -1.17 -2.68 -37.72
CA LYS A 137 -2.20 -2.51 -38.77
C LYS A 137 -1.62 -2.07 -40.11
N ASN A 138 -0.47 -1.40 -40.09
CA ASN A 138 0.18 -0.83 -41.28
C ASN A 138 1.44 -1.61 -41.71
N LYS A 139 1.98 -2.49 -40.85
CA LYS A 139 3.14 -3.33 -41.12
C LYS A 139 2.89 -4.76 -40.71
N ASN A 140 3.27 -5.69 -41.57
CA ASN A 140 3.11 -7.11 -41.30
C ASN A 140 4.11 -7.64 -40.27
N SER A 141 5.28 -7.02 -40.10
CA SER A 141 6.33 -7.55 -39.22
C SER A 141 6.77 -6.55 -38.14
N LEU A 142 7.21 -7.13 -37.02
CA LEU A 142 7.83 -6.44 -35.90
C LEU A 142 9.35 -6.24 -36.07
N ASP A 143 9.96 -6.83 -37.12
CA ASP A 143 11.36 -6.60 -37.49
C ASP A 143 11.58 -5.11 -37.79
N GLY A 144 12.11 -4.36 -36.81
CA GLY A 144 12.40 -2.92 -36.91
C GLY A 144 11.41 -1.99 -36.20
N VAL A 145 10.67 -2.45 -35.17
CA VAL A 145 9.69 -1.61 -34.45
C VAL A 145 10.32 -0.52 -33.59
N ILE A 146 11.55 -0.65 -33.11
CA ILE A 146 12.09 0.32 -32.14
C ILE A 146 13.38 0.93 -32.67
N SER A 147 13.29 2.17 -33.13
CA SER A 147 14.44 3.05 -33.38
C SER A 147 14.43 4.18 -32.34
N SER A 148 15.34 4.13 -31.37
CA SER A 148 15.57 5.21 -30.40
C SER A 148 16.16 6.48 -31.04
N PHE A 149 16.73 6.37 -32.24
CA PHE A 149 17.30 7.48 -32.97
C PHE A 149 16.24 8.24 -33.78
N LYS A 150 16.14 9.55 -33.53
CA LYS A 150 15.47 10.55 -34.38
C LYS A 150 15.97 10.45 -35.83
N ASN A 151 15.44 9.55 -36.61
CA ASN A 151 15.26 9.75 -38.03
C ASN A 151 13.76 9.85 -38.23
N ASN A 152 13.26 11.08 -38.35
CA ASN A 152 11.91 11.37 -38.81
C ASN A 152 11.72 10.79 -40.22
N ARG A 153 11.55 9.47 -40.32
CA ARG A 153 11.02 8.79 -41.50
C ARG A 153 9.58 8.47 -41.17
N ASP A 154 8.67 8.90 -42.03
CA ASP A 154 7.24 8.59 -41.90
C ASP A 154 7.06 7.07 -41.70
N GLY A 155 6.47 6.67 -40.56
CA GLY A 155 6.16 5.27 -40.25
C GLY A 155 7.08 4.52 -39.26
N GLU A 156 7.90 5.21 -38.47
CA GLU A 156 8.66 4.64 -37.34
C GLU A 156 7.95 4.83 -35.98
N TYR A 157 8.09 3.85 -35.08
CA TYR A 157 7.49 3.87 -33.74
C TYR A 157 8.54 4.36 -32.72
N PHE A 158 8.29 5.54 -32.14
CA PHE A 158 9.23 6.18 -31.22
C PHE A 158 8.77 6.03 -29.76
N LEU A 159 9.70 5.64 -28.89
CA LEU A 159 9.54 5.61 -27.45
C LEU A 159 10.46 6.63 -26.79
N SER A 160 9.96 7.32 -25.77
CA SER A 160 10.82 8.14 -24.92
C SER A 160 11.75 7.25 -24.08
N GLN A 161 12.89 7.79 -23.64
CA GLN A 161 13.82 7.04 -22.77
C GLN A 161 13.18 6.56 -21.46
N LYS A 162 12.22 7.34 -20.91
CA LYS A 162 11.40 6.90 -19.78
C LYS A 162 10.63 5.62 -20.10
N TYR A 163 10.00 5.54 -21.27
CA TYR A 163 9.21 4.36 -21.67
C TYR A 163 10.13 3.18 -21.91
N ILE A 164 11.25 3.40 -22.61
CA ILE A 164 12.24 2.34 -22.87
C ILE A 164 12.72 1.74 -21.54
N ARG A 165 13.12 2.57 -20.57
CA ARG A 165 13.60 2.08 -19.27
C ARG A 165 12.54 1.32 -18.50
N ILE A 166 11.31 1.84 -18.42
CA ILE A 166 10.22 1.15 -17.69
C ILE A 166 9.85 -0.17 -18.35
N LEU A 167 9.72 -0.20 -19.67
CA LEU A 167 9.41 -1.43 -20.41
C LEU A 167 10.56 -2.44 -20.33
N GLN A 168 11.81 -1.99 -20.26
CA GLN A 168 12.97 -2.86 -19.99
C GLN A 168 12.91 -3.47 -18.59
N LEU A 169 12.67 -2.66 -17.55
CA LEU A 169 12.57 -3.14 -16.16
C LEU A 169 11.42 -4.16 -16.02
N LEU A 170 10.33 -3.96 -16.76
CA LEU A 170 9.21 -4.88 -16.85
C LEU A 170 9.45 -6.07 -17.80
N SER A 171 10.67 -6.22 -18.34
CA SER A 171 11.08 -7.27 -19.29
C SER A 171 10.22 -7.38 -20.55
N LEU A 172 9.59 -6.28 -20.97
CA LEU A 172 8.83 -6.20 -22.22
C LEU A 172 9.72 -5.82 -23.41
N LEU A 173 10.84 -5.16 -23.13
CA LEU A 173 11.87 -4.84 -24.11
C LEU A 173 13.23 -5.39 -23.65
N ASP A 174 13.99 -5.91 -24.59
CA ASP A 174 15.43 -6.15 -24.43
C ASP A 174 16.16 -4.90 -24.91
N VAL A 175 17.00 -4.32 -24.05
CA VAL A 175 17.70 -3.06 -24.33
C VAL A 175 19.19 -3.26 -24.14
N LYS A 176 19.96 -2.89 -25.17
CA LYS A 176 21.42 -2.86 -25.11
C LYS A 176 21.91 -1.43 -25.12
N TYR A 177 22.66 -1.05 -24.09
CA TYR A 177 23.26 0.27 -23.98
C TYR A 177 24.67 0.24 -24.55
N GLN A 178 25.03 1.27 -25.32
CA GLN A 178 26.23 1.26 -26.13
C GLN A 178 26.95 2.62 -26.13
N LYS A 179 28.28 2.59 -26.22
CA LYS A 179 29.13 3.77 -26.39
C LYS A 179 30.23 3.51 -27.43
N TYR A 180 30.74 4.59 -28.02
CA TYR A 180 31.93 4.56 -28.87
C TYR A 180 33.19 4.42 -28.00
N SER A 181 34.06 3.48 -28.35
CA SER A 181 35.33 3.23 -27.66
C SER A 181 36.31 4.41 -27.63
N GLY A 182 36.15 5.41 -28.52
CA GLY A 182 37.10 6.51 -28.73
C GLY A 182 36.50 7.92 -28.61
N GLY A 183 35.69 8.21 -27.61
CA GLY A 183 35.31 9.59 -27.27
C GLY A 183 34.42 10.32 -28.29
N GLY A 184 33.90 9.62 -29.32
CA GLY A 184 32.68 10.05 -30.04
C GLY A 184 32.79 10.21 -31.55
N SER A 185 33.68 9.50 -32.26
CA SER A 185 33.71 9.52 -33.74
C SER A 185 33.09 8.24 -34.34
N PRO A 186 31.91 8.31 -35.00
CA PRO A 186 31.21 7.13 -35.56
C PRO A 186 31.97 6.37 -36.66
N TYR A 187 33.07 6.92 -37.18
CA TYR A 187 33.78 6.40 -38.35
C TYR A 187 35.08 5.67 -38.01
N LEU A 188 35.55 5.74 -36.76
CA LEU A 188 36.83 5.16 -36.32
C LEU A 188 36.72 4.30 -35.05
N ASP A 189 35.63 4.46 -34.29
CA ASP A 189 35.49 3.85 -32.97
C ASP A 189 34.65 2.57 -33.04
N GLU A 190 35.09 1.51 -32.37
CA GLU A 190 34.27 0.32 -32.12
C GLU A 190 33.11 0.65 -31.18
N ILE A 191 31.95 0.04 -31.41
CA ILE A 191 30.79 0.11 -30.53
C ILE A 191 30.95 -0.97 -29.46
N VAL A 192 30.93 -0.55 -28.20
CA VAL A 192 30.98 -1.47 -27.04
C VAL A 192 29.67 -1.39 -26.27
N GLU A 193 29.21 -2.56 -25.81
CA GLU A 193 28.06 -2.67 -24.91
C GLU A 193 28.50 -2.33 -23.48
N VAL A 194 27.64 -1.62 -22.77
CA VAL A 194 27.88 -1.14 -21.41
C VAL A 194 26.64 -1.32 -20.55
N GLU A 195 26.81 -1.26 -19.23
CA GLU A 195 25.67 -1.28 -18.32
C GLU A 195 24.90 0.05 -18.37
N TYR A 196 23.62 0.01 -17.97
CA TYR A 196 22.77 1.19 -17.91
C TYR A 196 23.36 2.31 -17.03
N ILE A 197 24.02 1.92 -15.93
CA ILE A 197 24.62 2.85 -14.95
C ILE A 197 25.89 3.54 -15.47
N GLU A 198 26.47 3.07 -16.57
CA GLU A 198 27.64 3.69 -17.18
C GLU A 198 27.27 4.85 -18.12
N ASP A 199 28.27 5.63 -18.53
CA ASP A 199 28.12 6.68 -19.54
C ASP A 199 27.86 6.08 -20.95
N TRP A 200 26.63 5.62 -21.19
CA TRP A 200 26.16 5.18 -22.50
C TRP A 200 25.78 6.37 -23.39
N GLN A 201 25.90 6.19 -24.71
CA GLN A 201 25.63 7.24 -25.70
C GLN A 201 24.37 6.97 -26.51
N PHE A 202 24.04 5.69 -26.71
CA PHE A 202 22.81 5.27 -27.36
C PHE A 202 22.37 3.89 -26.90
N SER A 203 21.14 3.53 -27.25
CA SER A 203 20.54 2.24 -26.91
C SER A 203 19.89 1.61 -28.16
N THR A 204 19.91 0.28 -28.22
CA THR A 204 19.13 -0.49 -29.19
C THR A 204 18.10 -1.32 -28.45
N GLU A 205 16.84 -1.20 -28.85
CA GLU A 205 15.72 -1.85 -28.20
C GLU A 205 15.10 -2.90 -29.14
N THR A 206 14.81 -4.07 -28.61
CA THR A 206 14.02 -5.11 -29.28
C THR A 206 12.85 -5.51 -28.40
N ILE A 207 11.74 -5.88 -29.03
CA ILE A 207 10.60 -6.44 -28.31
C ILE A 207 11.00 -7.81 -27.79
N ASN A 208 10.68 -8.12 -26.53
CA ASN A 208 10.92 -9.43 -25.98
C ASN A 208 10.16 -10.49 -26.80
N GLU A 209 10.91 -11.42 -27.39
CA GLU A 209 10.39 -12.42 -28.32
C GLU A 209 9.36 -13.37 -27.69
N VAL A 210 9.36 -13.52 -26.36
CA VAL A 210 8.39 -14.33 -25.62
C VAL A 210 6.96 -13.85 -25.84
N PHE A 211 6.76 -12.55 -26.12
CA PHE A 211 5.43 -11.98 -26.38
C PHE A 211 5.10 -11.87 -27.88
N VAL A 212 5.97 -12.38 -28.75
CA VAL A 212 5.82 -12.30 -30.20
C VAL A 212 5.57 -13.68 -30.79
N GLN A 213 4.46 -13.82 -31.50
CA GLN A 213 4.16 -14.99 -32.31
C GLN A 213 4.35 -14.67 -33.79
N THR A 214 5.42 -15.19 -34.39
CA THR A 214 5.68 -15.06 -35.82
C THR A 214 4.86 -16.08 -36.62
N MET A 215 4.03 -15.58 -37.55
CA MET A 215 3.29 -16.37 -38.51
C MET A 215 3.85 -16.19 -39.92
N LYS A 216 3.39 -17.01 -40.86
CA LYS A 216 3.78 -16.88 -42.26
C LYS A 216 3.26 -15.56 -42.83
N GLY A 217 4.15 -14.58 -42.91
CA GLY A 217 3.91 -13.29 -43.55
C GLY A 217 3.37 -12.21 -42.61
N PHE A 218 3.22 -12.47 -41.31
CA PHE A 218 2.96 -11.42 -40.31
C PHE A 218 3.29 -11.85 -38.88
N ASP A 219 3.48 -10.88 -37.98
CA ASP A 219 3.72 -11.08 -36.54
C ASP A 219 2.50 -10.69 -35.70
N ILE A 220 2.30 -11.38 -34.57
CA ILE A 220 1.27 -11.07 -33.57
C ILE A 220 1.96 -10.77 -32.24
N TYR A 221 1.62 -9.65 -31.63
CA TYR A 221 2.03 -9.35 -30.25
C TYR A 221 0.95 -9.77 -29.25
N ASN A 222 1.29 -10.62 -28.29
CA ASN A 222 0.34 -11.24 -27.38
C ASN A 222 0.15 -10.43 -26.08
N TYR A 223 -0.74 -9.44 -26.13
CA TYR A 223 -1.08 -8.60 -24.97
C TYR A 223 -1.60 -9.41 -23.76
N LYS A 224 -2.24 -10.55 -23.97
CA LYS A 224 -2.76 -11.39 -22.87
C LYS A 224 -1.62 -12.10 -22.13
N GLU A 225 -0.58 -12.52 -22.84
CA GLU A 225 0.60 -13.10 -22.21
C GLU A 225 1.35 -12.05 -21.40
N VAL A 226 1.47 -10.81 -21.90
CA VAL A 226 2.03 -9.68 -21.16
C VAL A 226 1.28 -9.43 -19.86
N THR A 227 -0.06 -9.30 -19.91
CA THR A 227 -0.84 -9.02 -18.69
C THR A 227 -0.81 -10.20 -17.72
N SER A 228 -0.81 -11.44 -18.21
CA SER A 228 -0.67 -12.64 -17.38
C SER A 228 0.71 -12.71 -16.71
N PHE A 229 1.77 -12.42 -17.46
CA PHE A 229 3.16 -12.37 -16.98
C PHE A 229 3.33 -11.34 -15.88
N LEU A 230 2.95 -10.09 -16.13
CA LEU A 230 3.05 -9.01 -15.15
C LEU A 230 2.20 -9.31 -13.91
N ARG A 231 0.99 -9.85 -14.07
CA ARG A 231 0.13 -10.19 -12.93
C ARG A 231 0.74 -11.30 -12.07
N LYS A 232 1.30 -12.34 -12.71
CA LYS A 232 1.98 -13.43 -11.99
C LYS A 232 3.14 -12.89 -11.17
N LEU A 233 4.02 -12.08 -11.77
CA LEU A 233 5.17 -11.54 -11.06
C LEU A 233 4.78 -10.54 -9.96
N LEU A 234 3.64 -9.85 -10.08
CA LEU A 234 3.12 -9.01 -9.00
C LEU A 234 2.66 -9.87 -7.81
N VAL A 235 2.05 -11.03 -8.07
CA VAL A 235 1.70 -12.00 -7.01
C VAL A 235 2.95 -12.55 -6.35
N ASP A 236 3.99 -12.85 -7.13
CA ASP A 236 5.28 -13.30 -6.59
C ASP A 236 5.96 -12.21 -5.75
N PHE A 237 5.87 -10.94 -6.18
CA PHE A 237 6.35 -9.79 -5.40
C PHE A 237 5.58 -9.60 -4.09
N SER A 238 4.25 -9.68 -4.15
CA SER A 238 3.38 -9.67 -2.97
C SER A 238 3.75 -10.80 -2.00
N LYS A 239 4.16 -11.97 -2.51
CA LYS A 239 4.61 -13.08 -1.67
C LYS A 239 5.93 -12.77 -0.96
N LEU A 240 6.88 -12.12 -1.64
CA LEU A 240 8.12 -11.64 -1.00
C LEU A 240 7.79 -10.69 0.16
N PHE A 241 6.85 -9.76 -0.05
CA PHE A 241 6.41 -8.86 1.01
C PHE A 241 5.71 -9.59 2.16
N ASN A 242 4.86 -10.58 1.87
CA ASN A 242 4.24 -11.44 2.88
C ASN A 242 5.27 -12.21 3.70
N ASP A 243 6.28 -12.79 3.05
CA ASP A 243 7.30 -13.57 3.73
C ASP A 243 8.23 -12.67 4.57
N TYR A 244 8.55 -11.46 4.09
CA TYR A 244 9.20 -10.42 4.89
C TYR A 244 8.39 -10.05 6.15
N LEU A 245 7.09 -9.76 6.01
CA LEU A 245 6.26 -9.37 7.14
C LEU A 245 6.13 -10.50 8.19
N LYS A 246 6.17 -11.77 7.78
CA LYS A 246 6.20 -12.91 8.71
C LYS A 246 7.44 -12.92 9.60
N LEU A 247 8.58 -12.43 9.12
CA LEU A 247 9.78 -12.31 9.95
C LEU A 247 9.48 -11.46 11.17
N PHE A 248 8.76 -10.35 11.00
CA PHE A 248 8.43 -9.40 12.07
C PHE A 248 7.19 -9.78 12.85
N ASP A 249 6.19 -10.40 12.23
CA ASP A 249 5.02 -10.86 12.96
C ASP A 249 5.42 -11.91 14.00
N ASN A 250 6.41 -12.77 13.71
CA ASN A 250 6.80 -13.85 14.60
C ASN A 250 7.75 -13.44 15.75
N ILE A 251 8.25 -12.20 15.79
CA ILE A 251 9.20 -11.81 16.84
C ILE A 251 8.52 -11.59 18.18
N SER A 252 9.21 -12.02 19.24
CA SER A 252 8.73 -11.83 20.60
C SER A 252 9.04 -10.42 21.13
N PHE A 253 8.14 -9.91 21.96
CA PHE A 253 8.37 -8.69 22.72
C PHE A 253 9.33 -8.92 23.88
N ARG A 254 10.11 -7.90 24.22
CA ARG A 254 10.93 -7.89 25.44
C ARG A 254 10.09 -7.65 26.70
N GLN A 255 8.97 -6.93 26.57
CA GLN A 255 8.04 -6.66 27.66
C GLN A 255 6.60 -6.51 27.15
N LYS A 256 5.62 -6.79 28.02
CA LYS A 256 4.20 -6.55 27.70
C LYS A 256 3.91 -5.04 27.71
N LEU A 257 3.18 -4.56 26.70
CA LEU A 257 2.84 -3.15 26.56
C LEU A 257 1.53 -2.80 27.30
N LYS A 258 1.46 -1.57 27.81
CA LYS A 258 0.23 -0.95 28.33
C LYS A 258 -0.57 -0.39 27.17
N ASN A 259 -1.83 -0.81 27.06
CA ASN A 259 -2.74 -0.29 26.05
C ASN A 259 -3.15 1.15 26.41
N PRO A 260 -2.91 2.14 25.52
CA PRO A 260 -3.36 3.52 25.76
C PRO A 260 -4.88 3.68 25.69
N ILE A 261 -5.60 2.74 25.07
CA ILE A 261 -7.06 2.78 24.93
C ILE A 261 -7.66 1.67 25.79
N ALA A 262 -8.49 2.05 26.76
CA ALA A 262 -9.09 1.11 27.69
C ALA A 262 -10.29 0.37 27.09
N ASN A 263 -10.47 -0.90 27.49
CA ASN A 263 -11.65 -1.71 27.23
C ASN A 263 -12.01 -1.85 25.74
N ILE A 264 -11.02 -2.04 24.86
CA ILE A 264 -11.29 -2.39 23.46
C ILE A 264 -11.94 -3.78 23.43
N GLU A 265 -13.11 -3.87 22.80
CA GLU A 265 -13.89 -5.10 22.70
C GLU A 265 -13.76 -5.77 21.33
N ARG A 266 -13.31 -5.02 20.31
CA ARG A 266 -13.13 -5.51 18.94
C ARG A 266 -12.08 -4.72 18.18
N VAL A 267 -11.37 -5.39 17.27
CA VAL A 267 -10.40 -4.77 16.35
C VAL A 267 -10.72 -5.09 14.89
N TYR A 268 -10.72 -4.07 14.04
CA TYR A 268 -10.64 -4.22 12.59
C TYR A 268 -9.26 -3.76 12.11
N SER A 269 -8.52 -4.66 11.50
CA SER A 269 -7.16 -4.45 11.04
C SER A 269 -7.10 -4.38 9.52
N PHE A 270 -6.61 -3.24 9.04
CA PHE A 270 -6.13 -3.07 7.67
C PHE A 270 -4.66 -3.50 7.55
N ASN A 271 -4.00 -3.79 8.68
CA ASN A 271 -2.68 -4.41 8.69
C ASN A 271 -2.77 -5.91 8.48
N TYR A 272 -1.70 -6.45 7.92
CA TYR A 272 -1.50 -7.87 7.72
C TYR A 272 -0.97 -8.57 8.99
N THR A 273 -0.26 -7.83 9.84
CA THR A 273 0.41 -8.27 11.07
C THR A 273 -0.55 -8.36 12.25
N SER A 274 -0.26 -9.26 13.19
CA SER A 274 -1.05 -9.46 14.41
C SER A 274 -0.58 -8.56 15.56
N THR A 275 -0.15 -7.34 15.27
CA THR A 275 0.47 -6.42 16.24
C THR A 275 -0.42 -6.18 17.46
N TYR A 276 -1.71 -5.88 17.27
CA TYR A 276 -2.62 -5.62 18.39
C TYR A 276 -2.78 -6.82 19.34
N PRO A 277 -3.25 -8.00 18.88
CA PRO A 277 -3.50 -9.13 19.78
C PRO A 277 -2.22 -9.57 20.50
N LYS A 278 -1.05 -9.54 19.84
CA LYS A 278 0.23 -9.92 20.46
C LYS A 278 0.71 -8.92 21.52
N ASN A 279 0.45 -7.63 21.34
CA ASN A 279 0.91 -6.59 22.26
C ASN A 279 0.02 -6.43 23.49
N TYR A 280 -1.28 -6.60 23.32
CA TYR A 280 -2.27 -6.15 24.28
C TYR A 280 -3.13 -7.28 24.81
N ASP A 281 -4.00 -7.82 23.95
CA ASP A 281 -5.00 -8.82 24.34
C ASP A 281 -5.37 -9.74 23.17
N GLU A 282 -4.92 -10.99 23.26
CA GLU A 282 -5.21 -12.04 22.28
C GLU A 282 -6.67 -12.50 22.32
N THR A 283 -7.41 -12.19 23.38
CA THR A 283 -8.82 -12.59 23.53
C THR A 283 -9.79 -11.66 22.80
N VAL A 284 -9.33 -10.48 22.38
CA VAL A 284 -10.13 -9.52 21.63
C VAL A 284 -10.28 -9.98 20.18
N GLU A 285 -11.54 -10.06 19.73
CA GLU A 285 -11.87 -10.46 18.37
C GLU A 285 -11.28 -9.48 17.35
N SER A 286 -10.41 -9.98 16.48
CA SER A 286 -9.65 -9.19 15.51
C SER A 286 -9.92 -9.65 14.08
N TYR A 287 -10.45 -8.75 13.25
CA TYR A 287 -10.83 -9.00 11.85
C TYR A 287 -9.82 -8.35 10.90
N PHE A 288 -9.31 -9.09 9.92
CA PHE A 288 -8.26 -8.64 9.00
C PHE A 288 -8.82 -8.37 7.60
N LEU A 289 -9.09 -7.10 7.28
CA LEU A 289 -9.88 -6.70 6.11
C LEU A 289 -9.10 -6.74 4.79
N HIS A 290 -7.78 -6.58 4.84
CA HIS A 290 -6.91 -6.74 3.66
C HIS A 290 -6.25 -8.13 3.60
N GLY A 291 -6.71 -9.05 4.45
CA GLY A 291 -6.11 -10.37 4.64
C GLY A 291 -5.15 -10.41 5.83
N LYS A 292 -4.93 -11.62 6.35
CA LYS A 292 -3.98 -11.91 7.43
C LYS A 292 -2.76 -12.62 6.85
N LEU A 293 -1.58 -12.36 7.42
CA LEU A 293 -0.39 -13.17 7.12
C LEU A 293 -0.71 -14.65 7.26
N SER A 294 -0.53 -15.38 6.15
CA SER A 294 -0.86 -16.80 6.05
C SER A 294 0.07 -17.51 5.06
N THR A 295 -0.08 -18.83 4.96
CA THR A 295 0.67 -19.65 4.00
C THR A 295 0.21 -19.44 2.56
N GLU A 296 -1.03 -19.01 2.31
CA GLU A 296 -1.64 -18.93 0.97
C GLU A 296 -1.47 -17.57 0.25
N ASN A 297 -0.65 -16.65 0.79
CA ASN A 297 -0.48 -15.25 0.34
C ASN A 297 -1.77 -14.58 -0.17
N LYS A 298 -2.49 -13.93 0.74
CA LYS A 298 -3.74 -13.22 0.44
C LYS A 298 -3.60 -11.69 0.58
N LEU A 299 -2.39 -11.16 0.41
CA LEU A 299 -2.16 -9.72 0.53
C LEU A 299 -2.72 -8.98 -0.69
N VAL A 300 -3.43 -7.88 -0.43
CA VAL A 300 -4.00 -7.00 -1.43
C VAL A 300 -2.99 -5.88 -1.75
N LEU A 301 -2.30 -5.99 -2.88
CA LEU A 301 -1.31 -5.02 -3.36
C LEU A 301 -1.68 -4.52 -4.78
N GLY A 302 -2.96 -4.22 -4.96
CA GLY A 302 -3.52 -3.73 -6.22
C GLY A 302 -3.65 -2.22 -6.25
N VAL A 303 -3.91 -1.65 -7.42
CA VAL A 303 -4.26 -0.25 -7.59
C VAL A 303 -5.72 -0.01 -7.20
N SER A 304 -6.05 1.20 -6.72
CA SER A 304 -7.44 1.53 -6.34
C SER A 304 -8.37 1.51 -7.55
N ASP A 305 -7.96 2.16 -8.64
CA ASP A 305 -8.71 2.19 -9.90
C ASP A 305 -7.81 2.53 -11.10
N LEU A 306 -8.22 2.09 -12.28
CA LEU A 306 -7.61 2.40 -13.58
C LEU A 306 -8.65 3.01 -14.51
N ASP A 307 -8.22 3.65 -15.59
CA ASP A 307 -9.15 4.13 -16.61
C ASP A 307 -10.00 2.96 -17.16
N SER A 308 -11.32 3.14 -17.18
CA SER A 308 -12.29 2.11 -17.58
C SER A 308 -12.01 1.56 -18.98
N ASP A 309 -11.61 2.43 -19.93
CA ASP A 309 -11.31 2.02 -21.30
C ASP A 309 -10.06 1.11 -21.34
N LEU A 310 -9.06 1.38 -20.49
CA LEU A 310 -7.86 0.53 -20.35
C LEU A 310 -8.19 -0.82 -19.72
N LEU A 311 -8.96 -0.81 -18.61
CA LEU A 311 -9.39 -2.02 -17.90
C LEU A 311 -10.13 -2.97 -18.83
N HIS A 312 -11.08 -2.45 -19.61
CA HIS A 312 -11.87 -3.24 -20.54
C HIS A 312 -11.06 -3.72 -21.73
N LYS A 313 -10.18 -2.88 -22.30
CA LYS A 313 -9.39 -3.23 -23.49
C LYS A 313 -8.39 -4.35 -23.22
N PHE A 314 -7.68 -4.29 -22.09
CA PHE A 314 -6.57 -5.21 -21.79
C PHE A 314 -6.85 -6.19 -20.66
N ASN A 315 -8.07 -6.18 -20.10
CA ASN A 315 -8.49 -7.06 -19.00
C ASN A 315 -7.58 -6.96 -17.76
N LEU A 316 -7.28 -5.73 -17.33
CA LEU A 316 -6.37 -5.44 -16.22
C LEU A 316 -7.03 -5.52 -14.83
N TRP A 317 -8.24 -6.08 -14.73
CA TRP A 317 -8.94 -6.25 -13.45
C TRP A 317 -8.09 -6.94 -12.39
N GLY A 318 -7.23 -7.90 -12.78
CA GLY A 318 -6.34 -8.61 -11.84
C GLY A 318 -5.33 -7.73 -11.09
N PHE A 319 -5.15 -6.47 -11.49
CA PHE A 319 -4.29 -5.50 -10.81
C PHE A 319 -5.05 -4.59 -9.84
N THR A 320 -6.38 -4.63 -9.80
CA THR A 320 -7.16 -3.74 -8.91
C THR A 320 -7.34 -4.36 -7.52
N LYS A 321 -7.36 -3.53 -6.47
CA LYS A 321 -7.65 -3.99 -5.10
C LYS A 321 -9.01 -4.66 -5.04
N TYR A 322 -10.02 -4.10 -5.72
CA TYR A 322 -11.37 -4.66 -5.76
C TYR A 322 -11.38 -6.12 -6.24
N HIS A 323 -10.76 -6.40 -7.39
CA HIS A 323 -10.69 -7.76 -7.90
C HIS A 323 -9.90 -8.68 -6.97
N GLN A 324 -8.76 -8.21 -6.42
CA GLN A 324 -7.96 -9.01 -5.50
C GLN A 324 -8.71 -9.36 -4.21
N LYS A 325 -9.41 -8.40 -3.60
CA LYS A 325 -10.25 -8.59 -2.40
C LYS A 325 -11.32 -9.67 -2.64
N LEU A 326 -12.02 -9.60 -3.79
CA LEU A 326 -12.99 -10.62 -4.19
C LEU A 326 -12.32 -11.98 -4.47
N PHE A 327 -11.19 -11.99 -5.15
CA PHE A 327 -10.49 -13.22 -5.52
C PHE A 327 -9.90 -13.96 -4.32
N PHE A 328 -9.49 -13.25 -3.28
CA PHE A 328 -8.94 -13.83 -2.06
C PHE A 328 -9.99 -14.12 -0.98
N ASP A 329 -11.26 -13.82 -1.26
CA ASP A 329 -12.35 -13.86 -0.31
C ASP A 329 -12.04 -13.05 0.97
N THR A 330 -11.32 -11.92 0.87
CA THR A 330 -10.94 -11.11 2.04
C THR A 330 -11.94 -10.00 2.36
N ASP A 331 -12.93 -9.79 1.50
CA ASP A 331 -14.01 -8.83 1.73
C ASP A 331 -15.03 -9.42 2.71
N TYR A 332 -14.70 -9.33 4.00
CA TYR A 332 -15.57 -9.77 5.09
C TYR A 332 -16.20 -8.56 5.77
N GLN A 333 -17.53 -8.61 5.89
CA GLN A 333 -18.41 -7.96 6.88
C GLN A 333 -17.72 -6.94 7.78
N PHE A 334 -17.37 -5.79 7.21
CA PHE A 334 -16.87 -4.66 8.00
C PHE A 334 -18.08 -4.07 8.70
N ILE A 335 -18.15 -4.13 10.04
CA ILE A 335 -19.22 -3.54 10.88
C ILE A 335 -20.69 -3.83 10.46
N ASP A 336 -20.90 -4.76 9.51
CA ASP A 336 -22.19 -5.13 8.92
C ASP A 336 -23.22 -5.57 9.97
N GLU A 337 -22.78 -6.23 11.05
CA GLU A 337 -23.65 -6.69 12.12
C GLU A 337 -24.41 -5.56 12.83
N TYR A 338 -23.90 -4.33 12.75
CA TYR A 338 -24.54 -3.16 13.34
C TYR A 338 -25.52 -2.47 12.38
N ILE A 339 -25.47 -2.77 11.08
CA ILE A 339 -26.39 -2.18 10.08
C ILE A 339 -27.85 -2.56 10.38
N PRO A 340 -28.23 -3.82 10.65
CA PRO A 340 -29.62 -4.16 10.94
C PRO A 340 -30.16 -3.39 12.14
N LYS A 341 -29.39 -3.30 13.23
CA LYS A 341 -29.78 -2.53 14.43
C LYS A 341 -29.91 -1.04 14.10
N LYS A 342 -28.99 -0.47 13.32
CA LYS A 342 -29.07 0.91 12.83
C LYS A 342 -30.40 1.16 12.10
N LEU A 343 -30.77 0.27 11.18
CA LEU A 343 -32.00 0.40 10.38
C LEU A 343 -33.27 0.23 11.23
N GLU A 344 -33.27 -0.69 12.19
CA GLU A 344 -34.36 -0.87 13.14
C GLU A 344 -34.60 0.40 13.96
N ILE A 345 -33.54 1.04 14.46
CA ILE A 345 -33.63 2.32 15.19
C ILE A 345 -34.29 3.38 14.31
N ILE A 346 -33.85 3.53 13.05
CA ILE A 346 -34.42 4.51 12.12
C ILE A 346 -35.92 4.24 11.93
N GLN A 347 -36.30 2.98 11.73
CA GLN A 347 -37.70 2.60 11.54
C GLN A 347 -38.54 2.93 12.78
N ASN A 348 -38.04 2.61 13.98
CA ASN A 348 -38.72 2.90 15.24
C ASN A 348 -38.88 4.41 15.48
N VAL A 349 -37.88 5.21 15.11
CA VAL A 349 -37.93 6.67 15.20
C VAL A 349 -38.95 7.25 14.22
N GLU A 350 -38.98 6.81 12.96
CA GLU A 350 -39.98 7.26 11.98
C GLU A 350 -41.41 6.86 12.37
N LEU A 351 -41.61 5.63 12.88
CA LEU A 351 -42.91 5.19 13.39
C LEU A 351 -43.36 6.05 14.58
N THR A 352 -42.44 6.33 15.52
CA THR A 352 -42.72 7.20 16.67
C THR A 352 -43.09 8.61 16.22
N LYS A 353 -42.35 9.15 15.25
CA LYS A 353 -42.61 10.47 14.67
C LYS A 353 -43.98 10.52 13.98
N ALA A 354 -44.30 9.53 13.14
CA ALA A 354 -45.60 9.43 12.47
C ALA A 354 -46.76 9.31 13.47
N HIS A 355 -46.62 8.44 14.47
CA HIS A 355 -47.62 8.28 15.53
C HIS A 355 -47.85 9.59 16.29
N ARG A 356 -46.79 10.24 16.76
CA ARG A 356 -46.88 11.49 17.52
C ARG A 356 -47.44 12.66 16.71
N LEU A 357 -47.10 12.75 15.42
CA LEU A 357 -47.68 13.74 14.51
C LEU A 357 -49.20 13.53 14.35
N SER A 358 -49.64 12.27 14.24
CA SER A 358 -51.07 11.95 14.18
C SER A 358 -51.82 12.36 15.46
N GLU A 359 -51.25 12.09 16.65
CA GLU A 359 -51.87 12.51 17.92
C GLU A 359 -51.95 14.04 18.06
N CYS A 360 -50.94 14.78 17.59
CA CYS A 360 -50.97 16.24 17.57
C CYS A 360 -52.00 16.81 16.58
N ALA A 361 -52.32 16.09 15.50
CA ALA A 361 -53.40 16.49 14.61
C ALA A 361 -54.78 16.37 15.29
N THR A 362 -54.91 15.47 16.26
CA THR A 362 -56.17 15.19 16.98
C THR A 362 -56.25 15.78 18.39
N SER A 363 -55.17 16.38 18.92
CA SER A 363 -55.11 16.90 20.29
C SER A 363 -54.25 18.15 20.41
N SER A 364 -54.47 18.99 21.44
CA SER A 364 -53.69 20.22 21.70
C SER A 364 -52.27 19.96 22.24
N ARG A 365 -51.57 18.93 21.75
CA ARG A 365 -50.20 18.58 22.18
C ARG A 365 -49.17 19.46 21.46
N SER A 366 -48.12 19.84 22.19
CA SER A 366 -47.10 20.78 21.71
C SER A 366 -46.02 20.13 20.84
N VAL A 367 -45.36 20.93 20.00
CA VAL A 367 -44.16 20.51 19.23
C VAL A 367 -43.05 19.99 20.14
N ALA A 368 -42.91 20.54 21.35
CA ALA A 368 -41.93 20.09 22.33
C ALA A 368 -42.19 18.64 22.78
N TRP A 369 -43.47 18.25 22.94
CA TRP A 369 -43.84 16.89 23.28
C TRP A 369 -43.45 15.90 22.17
N ILE A 370 -43.68 16.26 20.89
CA ILE A 370 -43.22 15.45 19.75
C ILE A 370 -41.70 15.27 19.79
N LYS A 371 -40.95 16.38 19.90
CA LYS A 371 -39.48 16.37 19.93
C LYS A 371 -38.94 15.50 21.06
N SER A 372 -39.51 15.62 22.26
CA SER A 372 -39.08 14.82 23.43
C SER A 372 -39.33 13.31 23.26
N GLY A 373 -40.32 12.95 22.45
CA GLY A 373 -40.66 11.57 22.16
C GLY A 373 -39.74 10.93 21.14
N ILE A 374 -39.41 11.69 20.09
CA ILE A 374 -38.42 11.31 19.09
C ILE A 374 -37.05 11.15 19.76
N GLN A 375 -36.66 12.11 20.61
CA GLN A 375 -35.40 12.07 21.33
C GLN A 375 -35.27 10.81 22.20
N ARG A 376 -36.30 10.47 22.97
CA ARG A 376 -36.32 9.23 23.76
C ARG A 376 -36.21 7.97 22.90
N ALA A 377 -36.94 7.90 21.78
CA ALA A 377 -36.86 6.76 20.88
C ALA A 377 -35.44 6.55 20.31
N ILE A 378 -34.69 7.63 20.12
CA ILE A 378 -33.28 7.58 19.71
C ILE A 378 -32.39 7.12 20.88
N GLU A 379 -32.50 7.75 22.04
CA GLU A 379 -31.66 7.47 23.22
C GLU A 379 -31.82 6.03 23.72
N ASP A 380 -33.06 5.56 23.85
CA ASP A 380 -33.38 4.23 24.41
C ASP A 380 -32.89 3.07 23.52
N ASN A 381 -32.68 3.31 22.22
CA ASN A 381 -32.34 2.27 21.24
C ASN A 381 -30.97 2.49 20.57
N SER A 382 -30.22 3.51 20.97
CA SER A 382 -28.96 3.90 20.31
C SER A 382 -27.93 2.76 20.18
N LEU A 383 -27.03 2.89 19.21
CA LEU A 383 -25.96 1.91 19.00
C LEU A 383 -24.89 2.00 20.09
N ASP A 384 -24.56 3.22 20.52
CA ASP A 384 -23.53 3.51 21.53
C ASP A 384 -22.17 2.86 21.21
N LEU A 385 -21.55 3.31 20.12
CA LEU A 385 -20.28 2.80 19.59
C LEU A 385 -19.22 3.89 19.61
N ASN A 386 -18.04 3.57 20.14
CA ASN A 386 -16.86 4.42 20.07
C ASN A 386 -15.82 3.76 19.16
N PHE A 387 -15.50 4.42 18.06
CA PHE A 387 -14.48 4.00 17.13
C PHE A 387 -13.19 4.77 17.37
N TYR A 388 -12.08 4.06 17.42
CA TYR A 388 -10.74 4.61 17.51
C TYR A 388 -10.00 4.23 16.23
N ILE A 389 -9.59 5.19 15.42
CA ILE A 389 -8.86 4.94 14.18
C ILE A 389 -7.41 5.31 14.43
N TRP A 390 -6.50 4.34 14.32
CA TRP A 390 -5.08 4.57 14.57
C TRP A 390 -4.23 4.07 13.39
N GLY A 391 -3.53 5.01 12.77
CA GLY A 391 -2.52 4.69 11.76
C GLY A 391 -3.09 4.24 10.42
N HIS A 392 -4.38 4.47 10.21
CA HIS A 392 -5.06 4.31 8.93
C HIS A 392 -4.97 5.61 8.13
N SER A 393 -4.74 5.52 6.82
CA SER A 393 -4.63 6.66 5.89
C SER A 393 -5.95 7.38 5.61
N LEU A 394 -7.07 6.67 5.83
CA LEU A 394 -8.43 7.10 5.49
C LEU A 394 -8.55 7.47 4.00
N ASP A 395 -7.81 6.76 3.14
CA ASP A 395 -7.70 7.07 1.72
C ASP A 395 -8.85 6.51 0.87
N GLU A 396 -8.88 6.95 -0.39
CA GLU A 396 -9.89 6.61 -1.39
C GLU A 396 -10.02 5.09 -1.64
N SER A 397 -8.95 4.32 -1.43
CA SER A 397 -8.94 2.87 -1.67
C SER A 397 -9.82 2.09 -0.68
N ASP A 398 -10.12 2.70 0.46
CA ASP A 398 -11.01 2.17 1.50
C ASP A 398 -12.28 3.02 1.65
N ARG A 399 -12.65 3.79 0.61
CA ARG A 399 -13.86 4.63 0.54
C ARG A 399 -15.10 3.93 1.10
N GLY A 400 -15.37 2.69 0.67
CA GLY A 400 -16.57 1.96 1.06
C GLY A 400 -16.71 1.80 2.58
N TYR A 401 -15.63 1.36 3.24
CA TYR A 401 -15.58 1.22 4.69
C TYR A 401 -15.75 2.57 5.41
N ILE A 402 -15.14 3.63 4.86
CA ILE A 402 -15.22 4.98 5.43
C ILE A 402 -16.65 5.54 5.31
N GLU A 403 -17.27 5.44 4.13
CA GLU A 403 -18.64 5.89 3.91
C GLU A 403 -19.62 5.18 4.85
N GLU A 404 -19.44 3.87 5.03
CA GLU A 404 -20.25 3.06 5.94
C GLU A 404 -20.10 3.50 7.40
N LEU A 405 -18.86 3.65 7.89
CA LEU A 405 -18.56 4.08 9.25
C LEU A 405 -19.20 5.45 9.57
N PHE A 406 -19.08 6.39 8.63
CA PHE A 406 -19.65 7.73 8.76
C PHE A 406 -21.14 7.81 8.41
N SER A 407 -21.82 6.67 8.23
CA SER A 407 -23.26 6.60 8.00
C SER A 407 -24.08 6.41 9.28
N PHE A 408 -23.47 6.00 10.41
CA PHE A 408 -24.23 5.56 11.59
C PHE A 408 -25.05 6.65 12.27
N ASN A 409 -24.57 7.90 12.28
CA ASN A 409 -25.32 9.03 12.84
C ASN A 409 -26.26 9.71 11.81
N GLU A 410 -26.65 8.98 10.77
CA GLU A 410 -27.53 9.47 9.71
C GLU A 410 -28.79 8.58 9.60
N PRO A 411 -30.00 9.19 9.63
CA PRO A 411 -30.29 10.62 9.77
C PRO A 411 -30.28 11.13 11.23
N TYR A 412 -30.19 10.23 12.22
CA TYR A 412 -30.29 10.53 13.66
C TYR A 412 -28.98 10.23 14.38
N ASP A 413 -28.68 10.96 15.46
CA ASP A 413 -27.52 10.67 16.32
C ASP A 413 -27.74 9.35 17.06
N GLN A 414 -27.07 8.27 16.62
CA GLN A 414 -27.18 6.95 17.24
C GLN A 414 -26.10 6.73 18.32
N GLN A 415 -25.55 7.82 18.86
CA GLN A 415 -24.47 7.84 19.85
C GLN A 415 -23.17 7.19 19.34
N VAL A 416 -22.90 7.29 18.04
CA VAL A 416 -21.62 6.84 17.47
C VAL A 416 -20.58 7.96 17.54
N ARG A 417 -19.39 7.68 18.07
CA ARG A 417 -18.28 8.64 18.18
C ARG A 417 -17.03 8.07 17.54
N ILE A 418 -16.26 8.91 16.86
CA ILE A 418 -15.04 8.52 16.16
C ILE A 418 -13.89 9.41 16.64
N VAL A 419 -12.82 8.79 17.12
CA VAL A 419 -11.54 9.44 17.43
C VAL A 419 -10.51 8.96 16.43
N VAL A 420 -9.86 9.88 15.72
CA VAL A 420 -8.79 9.59 14.76
C VAL A 420 -7.46 10.05 15.34
N TYR A 421 -6.52 9.13 15.45
CA TYR A 421 -5.16 9.43 15.91
C TYR A 421 -4.27 9.88 14.75
N HIS A 422 -3.49 10.94 14.97
CA HIS A 422 -2.54 11.49 13.99
C HIS A 422 -1.14 11.68 14.60
N PHE A 423 -0.10 11.42 13.81
CA PHE A 423 1.28 11.46 14.31
C PHE A 423 1.87 12.88 14.39
N ASN A 424 1.47 13.77 13.49
CA ASN A 424 1.83 15.19 13.47
C ASN A 424 0.71 16.02 12.80
N ASP A 425 0.91 17.33 12.65
CA ASP A 425 -0.07 18.24 12.04
C ASP A 425 -0.23 18.02 10.53
N GLU A 426 0.83 17.57 9.84
CA GLU A 426 0.79 17.25 8.42
C GLU A 426 -0.09 16.02 8.13
N ALA A 427 0.09 14.93 8.87
CA ALA A 427 -0.80 13.78 8.79
C ALA A 427 -2.25 14.15 9.10
N LYS A 428 -2.48 15.03 10.08
CA LYS A 428 -3.84 15.50 10.37
C LYS A 428 -4.44 16.23 9.18
N TYR A 429 -3.65 17.05 8.49
CA TYR A 429 -4.06 17.74 7.27
C TYR A 429 -4.45 16.73 6.18
N ASP A 430 -3.60 15.72 5.94
CA ASP A 430 -3.85 14.69 4.92
C ASP A 430 -5.10 13.85 5.23
N LEU A 431 -5.25 13.40 6.49
CA LEU A 431 -6.43 12.66 6.94
C LEU A 431 -7.71 13.47 6.73
N LEU A 432 -7.67 14.78 7.02
CA LEU A 432 -8.82 15.66 6.82
C LEU A 432 -9.13 15.85 5.32
N ALA A 433 -8.09 16.04 4.49
CA ALA A 433 -8.24 16.17 3.05
C ALA A 433 -8.89 14.93 2.43
N ASN A 434 -8.43 13.73 2.82
CA ASN A 434 -8.98 12.47 2.35
C ASN A 434 -10.44 12.29 2.79
N LEU A 435 -10.77 12.57 4.06
CA LEU A 435 -12.15 12.52 4.53
C LEU A 435 -13.08 13.48 3.79
N ILE A 436 -12.62 14.69 3.46
CA ILE A 436 -13.41 15.66 2.68
C ILE A 436 -13.64 15.14 1.26
N ASN A 437 -12.62 14.53 0.64
CA ASN A 437 -12.73 13.96 -0.70
C ASN A 437 -13.77 12.83 -0.76
N ILE A 438 -13.80 11.99 0.28
CA ILE A 438 -14.69 10.82 0.36
C ILE A 438 -16.11 11.22 0.78
N LEU A 439 -16.25 11.96 1.89
CA LEU A 439 -17.54 12.19 2.55
C LEU A 439 -18.23 13.49 2.19
N THR A 440 -17.56 14.40 1.47
CA THR A 440 -17.91 15.83 1.28
C THR A 440 -17.61 16.72 2.49
N LYS A 441 -17.37 18.01 2.20
CA LYS A 441 -17.10 19.05 3.20
C LYS A 441 -18.23 19.19 4.22
N GLU A 442 -19.47 19.22 3.76
CA GLU A 442 -20.65 19.46 4.59
C GLU A 442 -20.81 18.36 5.66
N LYS A 443 -20.53 17.10 5.27
CA LYS A 443 -20.61 15.95 6.18
C LYS A 443 -19.51 16.01 7.23
N VAL A 444 -18.26 16.20 6.83
CA VAL A 444 -17.12 16.31 7.78
C VAL A 444 -17.34 17.45 8.78
N GLU A 445 -17.75 18.63 8.30
CA GLU A 445 -18.05 19.77 9.18
C GLU A 445 -19.16 19.46 10.18
N LYS A 446 -20.24 18.79 9.74
CA LYS A 446 -21.34 18.39 10.63
C LYS A 446 -20.84 17.46 11.73
N TRP A 447 -20.06 16.45 11.38
CA TRP A 447 -19.52 15.47 12.32
C TRP A 447 -18.60 16.12 13.37
N MET A 448 -17.72 17.04 12.95
CA MET A 448 -16.86 17.78 13.88
C MET A 448 -17.64 18.77 14.75
N LYS A 449 -18.57 19.55 14.19
CA LYS A 449 -19.39 20.53 14.95
C LYS A 449 -20.28 19.87 16.00
N LYS A 450 -20.62 18.59 15.81
CA LYS A 450 -21.42 17.79 16.75
C LYS A 450 -20.59 16.99 17.74
N ASP A 451 -19.26 17.14 17.73
CA ASP A 451 -18.32 16.34 18.52
C ASP A 451 -18.44 14.82 18.25
N TRP A 452 -18.95 14.43 17.08
CA TRP A 452 -19.02 13.04 16.63
C TRP A 452 -17.69 12.54 16.07
N LEU A 453 -16.89 13.44 15.49
CA LEU A 453 -15.54 13.18 15.00
C LEU A 453 -14.53 14.07 15.73
N LYS A 454 -13.47 13.46 16.26
CA LYS A 454 -12.35 14.17 16.90
C LYS A 454 -11.00 13.65 16.39
N PHE A 455 -10.00 14.53 16.42
CA PHE A 455 -8.62 14.21 16.10
C PHE A 455 -7.77 14.36 17.36
N GLU A 456 -6.96 13.35 17.66
CA GLU A 456 -6.06 13.33 18.81
C GLU A 456 -4.64 12.94 18.38
N PRO A 457 -3.59 13.42 19.06
CA PRO A 457 -2.23 13.00 18.76
C PRO A 457 -2.04 11.51 19.09
N ASN A 458 -1.21 10.82 18.30
CA ASN A 458 -0.86 9.42 18.57
C ASN A 458 -0.34 9.24 20.01
N PRO A 459 -0.77 8.19 20.72
CA PRO A 459 -0.13 7.80 21.97
C PRO A 459 1.35 7.48 21.77
N ASP A 460 2.22 8.05 22.60
CA ASP A 460 3.65 7.74 22.62
C ASP A 460 3.88 6.43 23.38
N ILE A 461 3.92 5.32 22.64
CA ILE A 461 4.07 3.97 23.19
C ILE A 461 5.39 3.80 23.95
N ALA A 462 6.49 4.37 23.44
CA ALA A 462 7.80 4.26 24.09
C ALA A 462 7.78 4.96 25.46
N LYS A 463 7.26 6.18 25.51
CA LYS A 463 7.14 6.95 26.75
C LYS A 463 6.16 6.32 27.74
N LEU A 464 5.00 5.86 27.26
CA LEU A 464 3.98 5.21 28.09
C LEU A 464 4.51 3.95 28.79
N ASN A 465 5.41 3.23 28.12
CA ASN A 465 5.96 1.97 28.57
C ASN A 465 7.39 2.07 29.13
N ILE A 466 7.93 3.29 29.27
CA ILE A 466 9.26 3.59 29.82
C ILE A 466 10.36 2.81 29.06
N ILE A 467 10.28 2.83 27.73
CA ILE A 467 11.19 2.12 26.85
C ILE A 467 12.27 3.09 26.41
N ALA A 468 13.50 2.86 26.85
CA ALA A 468 14.66 3.63 26.44
C ALA A 468 15.19 3.13 25.08
N PRO A 469 15.72 4.01 24.22
CA PRO A 469 16.31 3.61 22.95
C PRO A 469 17.53 2.70 23.16
N ALA A 470 17.64 1.62 22.39
CA ALA A 470 18.81 0.74 22.39
C ALA A 470 19.92 1.32 21.50
N ALA A 471 21.18 0.98 21.78
CA ALA A 471 22.31 1.35 20.93
C ALA A 471 22.30 0.53 19.62
N LEU A 472 22.54 1.21 18.50
CA LEU A 472 22.67 0.57 17.19
C LEU A 472 24.14 0.31 16.83
N PRO A 473 24.48 -0.87 16.27
CA PRO A 473 25.81 -1.12 15.74
C PRO A 473 26.11 -0.18 14.57
N LYS A 474 27.39 0.02 14.27
CA LYS A 474 27.86 0.83 13.15
C LYS A 474 28.71 -0.04 12.23
N VAL A 475 28.49 0.07 10.92
CA VAL A 475 29.36 -0.58 9.92
C VAL A 475 30.79 -0.07 10.13
N GLN A 476 31.73 -0.97 10.44
CA GLN A 476 33.15 -0.66 10.31
C GLN A 476 33.46 -0.67 8.81
N ARG A 477 33.60 0.52 8.22
CA ARG A 477 34.04 0.68 6.83
C ARG A 477 35.51 0.40 6.66
#